data_AF-A0A440I1U8-F1
#
_entry.id   AF-A0A440I1U8-F1
#
_cell.length_a   1.000
_cell.length_b   1.000
_cell.length_c   1.000
_cell.angle_alpha   90.00
_cell.angle_beta   90.00
_cell.angle_gamma   90.00
#
_symmetry.space_group_name_H-M   'P 1'
#
loop_
_entity.id
_entity.type
_entity.pdbx_description
1 polymer ?
#
loop_
_entity_poly.entity_id
_entity_poly.type
_entity_poly.pdbx_seq_one_letter_code
_entity_poly.pdbx_strand_id
1 'polypeptide(L)'
;MSELTNEEIEGRLTAQRETLALVVALLAGLDATSERIWAELEARFQFQNNQEDPGAVPSRAFAIESAMMREFKLIVEEARARKAEWNAE
;
A
#
# COMPACT_ATOMS: atom_id res chain seq x y z
N MET A 1 -18.52 21.08 -7.49
CA MET A 1 -17.96 19.78 -7.90
C MET A 1 -19.06 18.76 -7.67
N SER A 2 -19.44 17.96 -8.67
CA SER A 2 -20.39 16.87 -8.45
C SER A 2 -19.80 15.91 -7.42
N GLU A 3 -20.62 15.41 -6.49
CA GLU A 3 -20.20 14.32 -5.63
C GLU A 3 -19.85 13.11 -6.50
N LEU A 4 -18.68 12.53 -6.25
CA LEU A 4 -18.28 11.28 -6.89
C LEU A 4 -19.08 10.14 -6.26
N THR A 5 -19.55 9.18 -7.06
CA THR A 5 -20.16 7.98 -6.49
C THR A 5 -19.09 7.12 -5.83
N ASN A 6 -19.51 6.24 -4.92
CA ASN A 6 -18.59 5.32 -4.25
C ASN A 6 -17.89 4.40 -5.26
N GLU A 7 -18.60 3.98 -6.31
CA GLU A 7 -18.07 3.13 -7.38
C GLU A 7 -16.98 3.86 -8.18
N GLU A 8 -17.16 5.16 -8.45
CA GLU A 8 -16.14 5.94 -9.14
C GLU A 8 -14.92 6.19 -8.26
N ILE A 9 -15.12 6.42 -6.96
CA ILE A 9 -14.01 6.53 -5.99
C ILE A 9 -13.24 5.21 -5.94
N GLU A 10 -13.93 4.08 -5.83
CA GLU A 10 -13.32 2.75 -5.82
C GLU A 10 -12.51 2.50 -7.09
N GLY A 11 -13.09 2.73 -8.28
CA GLY A 11 -12.39 2.55 -9.54
C GLY A 11 -11.12 3.40 -9.65
N ARG A 12 -11.17 4.65 -9.18
CA ARG A 12 -10.00 5.55 -9.19
C ARG A 12 -8.93 5.15 -8.18
N LEU A 13 -9.31 4.65 -7.00
CA LEU A 13 -8.37 4.16 -5.99
C LEU A 13 -7.70 2.87 -6.46
N THR A 14 -8.48 1.94 -7.03
CA THR A 14 -7.96 0.69 -7.60
C THR A 14 -6.96 0.96 -8.72
N ALA A 15 -7.30 1.84 -9.68
CA ALA A 15 -6.37 2.20 -10.76
C ALA A 15 -5.05 2.82 -10.24
N GLN A 16 -5.13 3.62 -9.18
CA GLN A 16 -3.93 4.17 -8.53
C GLN A 16 -3.10 3.08 -7.85
N ARG A 17 -3.73 2.16 -7.11
CA ARG A 17 -3.05 1.04 -6.45
C ARG A 17 -2.32 0.16 -7.46
N GLU A 18 -3.01 -0.26 -8.52
CA GLU A 18 -2.42 -1.10 -9.57
C GLU A 18 -1.24 -0.42 -10.24
N THR A 19 -1.37 0.87 -10.57
CA THR A 19 -0.29 1.67 -11.17
C THR A 19 0.91 1.77 -10.24
N LEU A 20 0.69 2.08 -8.95
CA LEU A 20 1.76 2.18 -7.96
C LEU A 20 2.45 0.84 -7.75
N ALA A 21 1.68 -0.25 -7.64
CA ALA A 21 2.22 -1.59 -7.50
C ALA A 21 3.09 -1.98 -8.71
N LEU A 22 2.66 -1.65 -9.93
CA LEU A 22 3.43 -1.86 -11.15
C LEU A 22 4.75 -1.07 -11.12
N VAL A 23 4.70 0.21 -10.79
CA VAL A 23 5.90 1.07 -10.71
C VAL A 23 6.88 0.54 -9.66
N VAL A 24 6.39 0.14 -8.48
CA VAL A 24 7.22 -0.45 -7.42
C VAL A 24 7.86 -1.75 -7.91
N ALA A 25 7.10 -2.65 -8.54
CA ALA A 25 7.62 -3.91 -9.07
C ALA A 25 8.74 -3.68 -10.10
N LEU A 26 8.57 -2.73 -11.02
CA LEU A 26 9.57 -2.38 -12.04
C LEU A 26 10.84 -1.81 -11.39
N LEU A 27 10.70 -0.80 -10.53
CA LEU A 27 11.84 -0.16 -9.88
C LEU A 27 12.62 -1.14 -9.01
N ALA A 28 11.91 -2.06 -8.36
CA ALA A 28 12.50 -3.09 -7.51
C ALA A 28 13.19 -4.23 -8.29
N GLY A 29 13.13 -4.22 -9.63
CA GLY A 29 13.81 -5.18 -10.50
C GLY A 29 15.11 -4.66 -11.12
N LEU A 30 15.42 -3.36 -11.00
CA LEU A 30 16.49 -2.72 -11.78
C LEU A 30 17.90 -2.85 -11.19
N ASP A 31 18.06 -2.95 -9.87
CA ASP A 31 19.38 -3.01 -9.21
C ASP A 31 19.26 -3.50 -7.76
N ALA A 32 20.36 -3.99 -7.16
CA ALA A 32 20.45 -4.43 -5.76
C ALA A 32 20.04 -3.35 -4.73
N THR A 33 20.04 -2.07 -5.13
CA THR A 33 19.52 -0.95 -4.34
C THR A 33 17.98 -1.00 -4.17
N SER A 34 17.29 -1.91 -4.88
CA SER A 34 15.84 -2.15 -4.80
C SER A 34 15.33 -2.51 -3.40
N GLU A 35 16.16 -3.13 -2.57
CA GLU A 35 15.77 -3.54 -1.22
C GLU A 35 15.38 -2.34 -0.33
N ARG A 36 15.94 -1.17 -0.62
CA ARG A 36 15.55 0.06 0.09
C ARG A 36 14.09 0.44 -0.16
N ILE A 37 13.57 0.22 -1.37
CA ILE A 37 12.17 0.54 -1.71
C ILE A 37 11.22 -0.32 -0.87
N TRP A 38 11.51 -1.63 -0.77
CA TRP A 38 10.73 -2.54 0.06
C TRP A 38 10.78 -2.17 1.53
N ALA A 39 11.98 -1.91 2.07
CA ALA A 39 12.16 -1.54 3.47
C ALA A 39 11.39 -0.27 3.85
N GLU A 40 11.43 0.77 2.99
CA GLU A 40 10.72 2.03 3.23
C GLU A 40 9.20 1.85 3.17
N LEU A 41 8.68 1.04 2.24
CA LEU A 41 7.25 0.75 2.16
C LEU A 41 6.77 -0.11 3.33
N GLU A 42 7.54 -1.12 3.73
CA GLU A 42 7.24 -1.97 4.88
C GLU A 42 7.20 -1.19 6.19
N ALA A 43 8.16 -0.27 6.40
CA ALA A 43 8.19 0.57 7.58
C ALA A 43 6.89 1.37 7.78
N ARG A 44 6.15 1.68 6.71
CA ARG A 44 4.89 2.43 6.79
C ARG A 44 3.74 1.65 7.41
N PHE A 45 3.77 0.33 7.45
CA PHE A 45 2.67 -0.49 8.01
C PHE A 45 3.10 -1.42 9.15
N GLN A 46 4.33 -1.31 9.65
CA GLN A 46 4.82 -2.07 10.81
C GLN A 46 4.48 -1.40 12.16
N PHE A 47 4.32 -0.07 12.22
CA PHE A 47 4.23 0.69 13.47
C PHE A 47 2.97 0.41 14.31
N GLN A 48 1.83 0.05 13.69
CA GLN A 48 0.58 -0.16 14.42
C GLN A 48 0.30 -1.59 14.89
N ASN A 49 0.99 -2.63 14.38
CA ASN A 49 0.80 -3.99 14.91
C ASN A 49 1.17 -4.11 16.40
N ASN A 50 1.95 -3.16 16.94
CA ASN A 50 2.45 -3.18 18.32
C ASN A 50 1.73 -2.23 19.29
N GLN A 51 0.66 -1.53 18.87
CA GLN A 51 -0.02 -0.51 19.71
C GLN A 51 -1.55 -0.62 19.77
N GLU A 52 -2.13 -1.81 19.62
CA GLU A 52 -3.56 -2.00 19.93
C GLU A 52 -3.77 -2.02 21.46
N ASP A 53 -3.88 -0.85 22.07
CA ASP A 53 -4.34 -0.69 23.46
C ASP A 53 -5.88 -0.88 23.49
N PRO A 54 -6.41 -1.95 24.12
CA PRO A 54 -7.83 -2.36 24.03
C PRO A 54 -8.84 -1.42 24.71
N GLY A 55 -8.45 -0.18 25.03
CA GLY A 55 -9.31 0.85 25.63
C GLY A 55 -9.23 2.24 24.97
N ALA A 56 -8.42 2.43 23.93
CA ALA A 56 -8.28 3.73 23.28
C ALA A 56 -9.45 4.00 22.32
N VAL A 57 -10.20 5.08 22.55
CA VAL A 57 -11.25 5.53 21.63
C VAL A 57 -10.61 5.94 20.29
N PRO A 58 -10.99 5.34 19.15
CA PRO A 58 -10.38 5.68 17.86
C PRO A 58 -10.61 7.15 17.53
N SER A 59 -9.54 7.94 17.46
CA SER A 59 -9.63 9.31 16.95
C SER A 59 -9.77 9.28 15.43
N ARG A 60 -10.36 10.32 14.83
CA ARG A 60 -10.44 10.45 13.35
C ARG A 60 -9.05 10.39 12.69
N ALA A 61 -8.01 10.85 13.37
CA ALA A 61 -6.63 10.75 12.88
C ALA A 61 -6.16 9.28 12.81
N PHE A 62 -6.46 8.48 13.84
CA PHE A 62 -6.19 7.03 13.82
C PHE A 62 -6.90 6.32 12.67
N ALA A 63 -8.14 6.70 12.35
CA ALA A 63 -8.88 6.09 11.24
C ALA A 63 -8.22 6.36 9.86
N ILE A 64 -7.72 7.58 9.64
CA ILE A 64 -7.02 7.96 8.40
C ILE A 64 -5.69 7.22 8.31
N GLU A 65 -4.89 7.22 9.38
CA GLU A 65 -3.61 6.51 9.43
C GLU A 65 -3.80 5.01 9.20
N SER A 66 -4.79 4.40 9.85
CA SER A 66 -5.19 3.00 9.66
C SER A 66 -5.51 2.67 8.21
N ALA A 67 -6.27 3.55 7.54
CA ALA A 67 -6.60 3.38 6.13
C ALA A 67 -5.35 3.49 5.24
N MET A 68 -4.47 4.46 5.52
CA MET A 68 -3.21 4.64 4.78
C MET A 68 -2.28 3.42 4.92
N MET A 69 -2.13 2.86 6.13
CA MET A 69 -1.28 1.70 6.33
C MET A 69 -1.81 0.45 5.62
N ARG A 70 -3.13 0.23 5.65
CA ARG A 70 -3.76 -0.86 4.88
C ARG A 70 -3.47 -0.69 3.39
N GLU A 71 -3.55 0.54 2.88
CA GLU A 71 -3.26 0.82 1.47
C GLU A 71 -1.79 0.53 1.12
N PHE A 72 -0.83 0.95 1.96
CA PHE A 72 0.58 0.61 1.76
C PHE A 72 0.82 -0.90 1.74
N LYS A 73 0.19 -1.64 2.65
CA LYS A 73 0.29 -3.09 2.68
C LYS A 73 -0.22 -3.72 1.39
N LEU A 74 -1.40 -3.31 0.91
CA LEU A 74 -1.98 -3.82 -0.34
C LEU A 74 -1.07 -3.53 -1.55
N ILE A 75 -0.52 -2.32 -1.65
CA ILE A 75 0.43 -1.96 -2.72
C ILE A 75 1.65 -2.88 -2.70
N VAL A 76 2.23 -3.15 -1.52
CA VAL A 76 3.41 -4.02 -1.39
C VAL A 76 3.10 -5.46 -1.76
N GLU A 77 1.98 -6.01 -1.27
CA GLU A 77 1.54 -7.38 -1.59
C GLU A 77 1.34 -7.54 -3.10
N GLU A 78 0.68 -6.56 -3.73
CA GLU A 78 0.38 -6.57 -5.14
C GLU A 78 1.64 -6.39 -6.03
N ALA A 79 2.56 -5.53 -5.61
CA ALA A 79 3.85 -5.36 -6.29
C ALA A 79 4.71 -6.63 -6.22
N ARG A 80 4.71 -7.32 -5.09
CA ARG A 80 5.43 -8.60 -4.92
C ARG A 80 4.84 -9.69 -5.81
N ALA A 81 3.51 -9.78 -5.90
CA ALA A 81 2.84 -10.75 -6.78
C ALA A 81 3.26 -10.55 -8.24
N ARG A 82 3.20 -9.31 -8.75
CA ARG A 82 3.63 -8.97 -10.12
C ARG A 82 5.10 -9.30 -10.38
N LYS A 83 5.99 -8.95 -9.43
CA LYS A 83 7.42 -9.29 -9.55
C LYS A 83 7.65 -10.80 -9.62
N ALA A 84 6.87 -11.60 -8.87
CA ALA A 84 6.96 -13.04 -8.90
C ALA A 84 6.48 -13.63 -10.25
N GLU A 85 5.41 -13.08 -10.83
CA GLU A 85 4.92 -13.47 -12.16
C GLU A 85 5.98 -13.26 -13.24
N TRP A 86 6.67 -12.11 -13.27
CA TRP A 86 7.71 -11.85 -14.27
C TRP A 86 8.96 -12.70 -14.13
N ASN A 87 9.31 -13.13 -12.91
CA ASN A 87 10.45 -14.02 -12.71
C ASN A 87 10.13 -15.48 -13.12
N ALA A 88 8.85 -15.79 -13.36
CA ALA A 88 8.40 -17.12 -13.79
C ALA A 88 8.32 -17.27 -15.32
N GLU A 89 8.45 -16.18 -16.08
CA GLU A 89 8.53 -16.12 -17.55
C GLU A 89 9.98 -16.16 -18.05
#